data_AF-A0AA42JU19-F1
#
_entry.id   AF-A0AA42JU19-F1
#
_cell.length_a   1.000
_cell.length_b   1.000
_cell.length_c   1.000
_cell.angle_alpha   90.00
_cell.angle_beta   90.00
_cell.angle_gamma   90.00
#
_symmetry.space_group_name_H-M   'P 1'
#
loop_
_entity.id
_entity.type
_entity.pdbx_description
1 polymer ?
#
loop_
_entity_poly.entity_id
_entity_poly.type
_entity_poly.pdbx_seq_one_letter_code
_entity_poly.pdbx_strand_id
1 'polypeptide(L)'
;MLSACSDEKAEIAEYKTNFVNTCVAGSGNPQGETANAVSAICGCAYDKTIEKYGLAEFKRIDGELAKSGDAEPEFQKSMIEFVQQCSQNAR
;
A
#
# COMPACT_ATOMS: atom_id res chain seq x y z
N MET A 1 15.75 3.24 -24.35
CA MET A 1 15.03 3.77 -23.16
C MET A 1 14.37 2.63 -22.39
N LEU A 2 15.16 1.71 -21.83
CA LEU A 2 14.65 0.56 -21.03
C LEU A 2 15.03 0.69 -19.54
N SER A 3 16.01 1.55 -19.20
CA SER A 3 16.47 1.76 -17.82
C SER A 3 15.37 2.36 -16.94
N ALA A 4 14.72 3.44 -17.40
CA ALA A 4 13.71 4.15 -16.61
C ALA A 4 12.54 3.25 -16.14
N CYS A 5 12.09 2.31 -16.98
CA CYS A 5 11.04 1.35 -16.60
C CYS A 5 11.53 0.25 -15.66
N SER A 6 12.83 -0.07 -15.65
CA SER A 6 13.42 -1.03 -14.71
C SER A 6 13.64 -0.39 -13.34
N ASP A 7 14.12 0.85 -13.34
CA ASP A 7 14.39 1.62 -12.13
C ASP A 7 13.09 1.94 -11.38
N GLU A 8 12.03 2.33 -12.11
CA GLU A 8 10.70 2.57 -11.55
C GLU A 8 10.08 1.29 -10.96
N LYS A 9 10.22 0.14 -11.62
CA LYS A 9 9.71 -1.13 -11.09
C LYS A 9 10.43 -1.56 -9.81
N ALA A 10 11.74 -1.37 -9.75
CA ALA A 10 12.53 -1.66 -8.55
C ALA A 10 12.08 -0.75 -7.40
N GLU A 11 11.86 0.54 -7.67
CA GLU A 11 11.39 1.49 -6.69
C GLU A 11 9.98 1.17 -6.17
N ILE A 12 9.05 0.79 -7.04
CA ILE A 12 7.70 0.32 -6.65
C ILE A 12 7.81 -0.89 -5.72
N ALA A 13 8.68 -1.85 -6.02
CA ALA A 13 8.84 -3.05 -5.21
C ALA A 13 9.43 -2.74 -3.81
N GLU A 14 10.37 -1.81 -3.73
CA GLU A 14 10.94 -1.35 -2.46
C GLU A 14 9.89 -0.64 -1.60
N TYR A 15 9.14 0.29 -2.20
CA TYR A 15 8.06 0.98 -1.50
C TYR A 15 6.95 0.03 -1.04
N LYS A 16 6.59 -0.95 -1.87
CA LYS A 16 5.63 -1.98 -1.49
C LYS A 16 6.07 -2.72 -0.22
N THR A 17 7.33 -3.10 -0.15
CA THR A 17 7.88 -3.82 1.00
C THR A 17 7.76 -2.99 2.26
N ASN A 18 8.15 -1.71 2.21
CA ASN A 18 8.05 -0.80 3.35
C ASN A 18 6.58 -0.55 3.76
N PHE A 19 5.70 -0.34 2.79
CA PHE A 19 4.27 -0.14 3.04
C PHE A 19 3.65 -1.36 3.73
N VAL A 20 3.91 -2.58 3.22
CA VAL A 20 3.38 -3.82 3.78
C VAL A 20 3.85 -4.01 5.23
N ASN A 21 5.15 -3.79 5.49
CA ASN A 21 5.70 -3.90 6.84
C ASN A 21 5.02 -2.92 7.81
N THR A 22 4.85 -1.66 7.41
CA THR A 22 4.17 -0.63 8.22
C THR A 22 2.70 -0.97 8.45
N CYS A 23 2.01 -1.47 7.42
CA CYS A 23 0.62 -1.87 7.49
C CYS A 23 0.40 -3.05 8.46
N VAL A 24 1.27 -4.07 8.39
CA VAL A 24 1.24 -5.22 9.33
C VAL A 24 1.56 -4.77 10.75
N ALA A 25 2.51 -3.85 10.93
CA ALA A 25 2.81 -3.27 12.24
C ALA A 25 1.61 -2.50 12.81
N GLY A 26 0.97 -1.68 11.97
CA GLY A 26 -0.22 -0.91 12.31
C GLY A 26 -1.45 -1.78 12.62
N SER A 27 -1.52 -3.00 12.09
CA SER A 27 -2.58 -3.95 12.42
C SER A 27 -2.38 -4.68 13.76
N GLY A 28 -1.37 -4.30 14.55
CA GLY A 28 -1.08 -4.88 15.87
C GLY A 28 -0.11 -6.06 15.85
N ASN A 29 0.77 -6.17 14.84
CA ASN A 29 1.79 -7.22 14.73
C ASN A 29 1.23 -8.65 14.90
N PRO A 30 0.29 -9.08 14.03
CA PRO A 30 -0.21 -10.45 14.04
C PRO A 30 0.92 -11.46 13.81
N GLN A 31 0.74 -12.70 14.28
CA GLN A 31 1.68 -13.80 14.09
C GLN A 31 1.06 -14.93 13.26
N GLY A 32 1.91 -15.77 12.66
CA GLY A 32 1.49 -16.97 11.93
C GLY A 32 0.59 -16.68 10.72
N GLU A 33 -0.47 -17.47 10.56
CA GLU A 33 -1.39 -17.37 9.41
C GLU A 33 -2.09 -16.01 9.31
N THR A 34 -2.36 -15.36 10.45
CA THR A 34 -2.91 -14.01 10.47
C THR A 34 -1.93 -12.99 9.90
N ALA A 35 -0.63 -13.13 10.16
CA ALA A 35 0.40 -12.26 9.59
C ALA A 35 0.47 -12.37 8.07
N ASN A 36 0.33 -13.60 7.55
CA ASN A 36 0.32 -13.86 6.11
C ASN A 36 -0.92 -13.26 5.44
N ALA A 37 -2.11 -13.44 6.04
CA ALA A 37 -3.35 -12.87 5.53
C ALA A 37 -3.31 -11.33 5.51
N VAL A 38 -2.83 -10.71 6.59
CA VAL A 38 -2.68 -9.24 6.64
C VAL A 38 -1.65 -8.75 5.63
N SER A 39 -0.49 -9.40 5.53
CA SER A 39 0.54 -9.06 4.54
C SER A 39 0.00 -9.10 3.11
N ALA A 40 -0.81 -10.12 2.79
CA ALA A 40 -1.45 -10.25 1.48
C ALA A 40 -2.45 -9.12 1.21
N ILE A 41 -3.29 -8.76 2.21
CA ILE A 41 -4.25 -7.66 2.10
C ILE A 41 -3.51 -6.32 1.90
N CYS A 42 -2.49 -6.04 2.71
CA CYS A 42 -1.67 -4.83 2.61
C CYS A 42 -0.98 -4.75 1.24
N GLY A 43 -0.43 -5.85 0.74
CA GLY A 43 0.22 -5.92 -0.56
C GLY A 43 -0.76 -5.67 -1.71
N CYS A 44 -1.94 -6.27 -1.65
CA CYS A 44 -3.00 -6.07 -2.64
C CYS A 44 -3.53 -4.62 -2.62
N ALA A 45 -3.70 -4.03 -1.43
CA ALA A 45 -4.14 -2.65 -1.31
C ALA A 45 -3.11 -1.68 -1.90
N TYR A 46 -1.81 -1.92 -1.65
CA TYR A 46 -0.73 -1.17 -2.28
C TYR A 46 -0.78 -1.25 -3.81
N ASP A 47 -0.92 -2.46 -4.36
CA ASP A 47 -0.97 -2.65 -5.82
C ASP A 47 -2.13 -1.87 -6.44
N LYS A 48 -3.32 -1.91 -5.83
CA LYS A 48 -4.49 -1.15 -6.27
C LYS A 48 -4.29 0.36 -6.16
N THR A 49 -3.59 0.82 -5.12
CA THR A 49 -3.25 2.22 -4.95
C THR A 49 -2.30 2.70 -6.04
N ILE A 50 -1.25 1.92 -6.35
CA ILE A 50 -0.35 2.24 -7.46
C ILE A 50 -1.07 2.17 -8.80
N GLU A 51 -1.98 1.22 -9.01
CA GLU A 51 -2.80 1.14 -10.23
C GLU A 51 -3.69 2.36 -10.42
N LYS A 52 -4.32 2.87 -9.35
CA LYS A 52 -5.23 4.03 -9.42
C LYS A 52 -4.50 5.37 -9.49
N TYR A 53 -3.47 5.57 -8.67
CA TYR A 53 -2.84 6.88 -8.44
C TYR A 53 -1.45 6.99 -9.07
N GLY A 54 -0.76 5.88 -9.30
CA GLY A 54 0.65 5.86 -9.68
C GLY A 54 1.60 6.15 -8.51
N LEU A 55 2.88 5.82 -8.70
CA LEU A 55 3.90 5.93 -7.65
C LEU A 55 4.14 7.37 -7.19
N ALA A 56 4.14 8.33 -8.12
CA ALA A 56 4.42 9.73 -7.81
C ALA A 56 3.36 10.33 -6.88
N GLU A 57 2.08 10.09 -7.18
CA GLU A 57 0.97 10.59 -6.37
C GLU A 57 0.89 9.87 -5.03
N PHE A 58 1.12 8.54 -5.03
CA PHE A 58 1.24 7.78 -3.78
C PHE A 58 2.29 8.39 -2.85
N LYS A 59 3.49 8.70 -3.35
CA LYS A 59 4.56 9.34 -2.56
C LYS A 59 4.18 10.74 -2.06
N ARG A 60 3.44 11.53 -2.86
CA ARG A 60 2.93 12.83 -2.44
C ARG A 60 2.02 12.68 -1.22
N ILE A 61 1.05 11.78 -1.30
CA ILE A 61 0.06 11.53 -0.25
C ILE A 61 0.72 10.92 1.00
N ASP A 62 1.61 9.94 0.85
CA ASP A 62 2.38 9.36 1.95
C ASP A 62 3.22 10.42 2.68
N GLY A 63 3.85 11.34 1.93
CA GLY A 63 4.57 12.47 2.48
C GLY A 63 3.70 13.53 3.17
N GLU A 64 2.43 13.68 2.76
CA GLU A 64 1.45 14.54 3.44
C GLU A 64 0.98 13.89 4.75
N LEU A 65 0.62 12.60 4.70
CA LEU A 65 0.28 11.80 5.86
C LEU A 65 1.37 11.82 6.94
N ALA A 66 2.63 11.72 6.54
CA ALA A 66 3.76 11.80 7.47
C ALA A 66 3.87 13.16 8.19
N LYS A 67 3.30 14.23 7.62
CA LYS A 67 3.34 15.60 8.18
C LYS A 67 2.10 15.95 8.97
N SER A 68 0.91 15.64 8.45
CA SER A 68 -0.38 16.03 9.04
C SER A 68 -0.98 14.93 9.92
N GLY A 69 -0.60 13.66 9.71
CA GLY A 69 -1.31 12.50 10.27
C GLY A 69 -2.64 12.19 9.56
N ASP A 70 -3.08 13.06 8.66
CA ASP A 70 -4.38 12.99 8.00
C ASP A 70 -4.20 12.88 6.48
N ALA A 71 -4.82 11.87 5.88
CA ALA A 71 -4.95 11.75 4.44
C ALA A 71 -6.15 12.53 3.94
N GLU A 72 -6.08 12.97 2.68
CA GLU A 72 -7.24 13.53 1.99
C GLU A 72 -8.43 12.54 2.06
N PRO A 73 -9.67 13.02 2.28
CA PRO A 73 -10.84 12.15 2.48
C PRO A 73 -11.09 11.17 1.34
N GLU A 74 -10.79 11.57 0.09
CA GLU A 74 -10.93 10.71 -1.08
C GLU A 74 -9.92 9.55 -1.06
N PHE A 75 -8.68 9.83 -0.65
CA PHE A 75 -7.65 8.80 -0.53
C PHE A 75 -8.00 7.82 0.58
N GLN A 76 -8.45 8.30 1.75
CA GLN A 76 -8.92 7.44 2.84
C GLN A 76 -10.05 6.51 2.38
N LYS A 77 -11.05 7.07 1.69
CA LYS A 77 -12.16 6.28 1.14
C LYS A 77 -11.67 5.21 0.17
N SER A 78 -10.78 5.58 -0.75
CA SER A 78 -10.22 4.64 -1.73
C SER A 78 -9.41 3.52 -1.06
N MET A 79 -8.61 3.86 -0.03
CA MET A 79 -7.87 2.86 0.74
C MET A 79 -8.81 1.88 1.45
N ILE A 80 -9.90 2.35 2.05
CA ILE A 80 -10.92 1.48 2.67
C ILE A 80 -11.53 0.54 1.62
N GLU A 81 -11.92 1.06 0.47
CA GLU A 81 -12.49 0.27 -0.63
C GLU A 81 -11.49 -0.79 -1.12
N PHE A 82 -10.21 -0.44 -1.27
CA PHE A 82 -9.17 -1.38 -1.68
C PHE A 82 -8.94 -2.49 -0.66
N VAL A 83 -8.84 -2.15 0.63
CA VAL A 83 -8.71 -3.13 1.71
C VAL A 83 -9.91 -4.08 1.72
N GLN A 84 -11.13 -3.57 1.54
CA GLN A 84 -12.34 -4.41 1.46
C GLN A 84 -12.30 -5.37 0.27
N GLN A 85 -11.94 -4.89 -0.92
CA GLN A 85 -11.80 -5.74 -2.11
C GLN A 85 -10.72 -6.81 -1.90
N CYS A 86 -9.57 -6.43 -1.33
CA CYS A 86 -8.46 -7.34 -1.07
C CYS A 86 -8.80 -8.38 0.01
N SER A 87 -9.60 -8.02 1.00
CA SER A 87 -10.04 -8.95 2.06
C SER A 87 -11.09 -9.95 1.56
N GLN A 88 -11.91 -9.56 0.59
CA GLN A 88 -12.91 -10.45 -0.03
C GLN A 88 -12.29 -11.44 -1.01
N ASN A 89 -11.22 -11.05 -1.71
CA ASN A 89 -10.47 -11.92 -2.62
C ASN A 89 -9.47 -12.85 -1.91
N ALA A 90 -9.23 -12.65 -0.61
CA ALA A 90 -8.35 -13.49 0.20
C ALA A 90 -9.06 -14.72 0.84
N ARG A 91 -10.36 -14.91 0.55
CA ARG A 91 -11.19 -16.04 1.02
C ARG A 91 -11.35 -17.14 -0.01
#